data_AF-A0AAX2JER7-F1
#
_entry.id   AF-A0AAX2JER7-F1
#
_cell.length_a   1.000
_cell.length_b   1.000
_cell.length_c   1.000
_cell.angle_alpha   90.00
_cell.angle_beta   90.00
_cell.angle_gamma   90.00
#
_symmetry.space_group_name_H-M   'P 1'
#
loop_
_entity.id
_entity.type
_entity.pdbx_description
1 polymer ?
#
loop_
_entity_poly.entity_id
_entity_poly.type
_entity_poly.pdbx_seq_one_letter_code
_entity_poly.pdbx_strand_id
1 'polypeptide(L)'
;MEQVLMKASAFVFIIIMGYVLKKRGFFAPDDYRIVTKIVINITLPAAIINSFGSFQKDDSLFILVLLGLGCNMVMILIGYILSDKKGDKLRALYMLNLSGYNIGAFTLPFVQNFLGAFGVVAVCMFDIGNSISCTGGSYAVTSAVIGSGEKASFAQSIKKLFSSVPFVTYTGMLILALLNIHIPKEIISLTSVIGAANGFVSMLMIGMMFEIKFRYDYLSKAGFILAVRYLASGILAFIFYKFMPFPLEIRQVLVIAVFAPVSALSAVFTEKCDGDVGIAGFTSSASIIISITIITFLLVSMGIGI
;
A
#
# COMPACT_ATOMS: atom_id res chain seq x y z
N MET A 1 24.30 5.11 -5.97
CA MET A 1 24.05 5.36 -4.53
C MET A 1 23.56 6.80 -4.29
N GLU A 2 24.29 7.82 -4.74
CA GLU A 2 23.93 9.24 -4.54
C GLU A 2 22.56 9.62 -5.11
N GLN A 3 22.25 9.21 -6.35
CA GLN A 3 20.94 9.49 -6.97
C GLN A 3 19.76 8.86 -6.20
N VAL A 4 19.96 7.68 -5.61
CA VAL A 4 18.92 7.00 -4.82
C VAL A 4 18.65 7.73 -3.52
N LEU A 5 19.72 8.09 -2.79
CA LEU A 5 19.63 8.89 -1.57
C LEU A 5 19.00 10.26 -1.84
N MET A 6 19.33 10.90 -2.97
CA MET A 6 18.76 12.19 -3.35
C MET A 6 17.27 12.09 -3.68
N LYS A 7 16.83 11.08 -4.46
CA LYS A 7 15.40 10.87 -4.75
C LYS A 7 14.62 10.48 -3.50
N ALA A 8 15.16 9.59 -2.67
CA ALA A 8 14.50 9.16 -1.44
C ALA A 8 14.42 10.32 -0.42
N SER A 9 15.48 11.12 -0.29
CA SER A 9 15.46 12.31 0.57
C SER A 9 14.49 13.37 0.06
N ALA A 10 14.32 13.52 -1.26
CA ALA A 10 13.29 14.37 -1.83
C ALA A 10 11.87 13.93 -1.43
N PHE A 11 11.57 12.62 -1.44
CA PHE A 11 10.28 12.12 -0.96
C PHE A 11 10.07 12.35 0.54
N VAL A 12 11.10 12.08 1.35
CA VAL A 12 11.06 12.40 2.79
C VAL A 12 10.82 13.90 3.00
N PHE A 13 11.51 14.75 2.24
CA PHE A 13 11.35 16.20 2.30
C PHE A 13 9.92 16.62 1.95
N ILE A 14 9.32 16.07 0.88
CA ILE A 14 7.94 16.40 0.48
C ILE A 14 6.93 15.98 1.56
N ILE A 15 7.14 14.83 2.21
CA ILE A 15 6.31 14.39 3.34
C ILE A 15 6.42 15.38 4.51
N ILE A 16 7.65 15.75 4.90
CA ILE A 16 7.90 16.72 5.97
C ILE A 16 7.25 18.06 5.61
N MET A 17 7.39 18.51 4.37
CA MET A 17 6.77 19.72 3.86
C MET A 17 5.25 19.68 4.00
N GLY A 18 4.58 18.60 3.58
CA GLY A 18 3.13 18.44 3.72
C GLY A 18 2.67 18.51 5.19
N TYR A 19 3.43 17.87 6.09
CA TYR A 19 3.14 17.92 7.53
C TYR A 19 3.31 19.33 8.11
N VAL A 20 4.40 20.02 7.78
CA VAL A 20 4.70 21.38 8.26
C VAL A 20 3.67 22.38 7.73
N LEU A 21 3.28 22.29 6.47
CA LEU A 21 2.27 23.17 5.87
C LEU A 21 0.90 22.99 6.55
N LYS A 22 0.48 21.75 6.82
CA LYS A 22 -0.71 21.48 7.65
C LYS A 22 -0.58 22.09 9.05
N LYS A 23 0.56 21.90 9.72
CA LYS A 23 0.78 22.42 11.08
C LYS A 23 0.80 23.95 11.15
N ARG A 24 1.24 24.62 10.10
CA ARG A 24 1.23 26.09 9.98
C ARG A 24 -0.14 26.65 9.58
N GLY A 25 -1.15 25.80 9.38
CA GLY A 25 -2.49 26.21 8.97
C GLY A 25 -2.61 26.61 7.49
N PHE A 26 -1.60 26.34 6.66
CA PHE A 26 -1.72 26.50 5.20
C PHE A 26 -2.73 25.49 4.63
N PHE A 27 -2.72 24.26 5.16
CA PHE A 27 -3.76 23.26 4.91
C PHE A 27 -4.59 23.05 6.18
N ALA A 28 -5.92 22.97 6.00
CA ALA A 28 -6.82 22.56 7.06
C ALA A 28 -6.62 21.07 7.42
N PRO A 29 -7.04 20.63 8.63
CA PRO A 29 -6.87 19.25 9.07
C PRO A 29 -7.47 18.20 8.13
N ASP A 30 -8.52 18.54 7.38
CA ASP A 30 -9.23 17.65 6.45
C ASP A 30 -8.86 17.83 4.97
N ASP A 31 -8.02 18.81 4.62
CA ASP A 31 -7.64 19.08 3.21
C ASP A 31 -6.89 17.92 2.55
N TYR A 32 -6.26 17.05 3.37
CA TYR A 32 -5.63 15.84 2.86
C TYR A 32 -6.63 15.00 2.06
N ARG A 33 -7.92 15.03 2.38
CA ARG A 33 -8.97 14.28 1.67
C ARG A 33 -9.13 14.76 0.23
N ILE A 34 -8.95 16.06 -0.03
CA ILE A 34 -8.99 16.62 -1.39
C ILE A 34 -7.77 16.12 -2.17
N VAL A 35 -6.59 16.20 -1.56
CA VAL A 35 -5.35 15.70 -2.18
C VAL A 35 -5.44 14.19 -2.41
N THR A 36 -6.02 13.41 -1.48
CA THR A 36 -6.32 11.99 -1.66
C THR A 36 -7.22 11.73 -2.85
N LYS A 37 -8.26 12.54 -3.07
CA LYS A 37 -9.10 12.41 -4.26
C LYS A 37 -8.32 12.67 -5.55
N ILE A 38 -7.41 13.65 -5.55
CA ILE A 38 -6.54 13.92 -6.70
C ILE A 38 -5.61 12.73 -6.96
N VAL A 39 -4.97 12.20 -5.92
CA VAL A 39 -4.07 11.05 -6.05
C VAL A 39 -4.81 9.84 -6.58
N ILE A 40 -5.83 9.38 -5.85
CA ILE A 40 -6.51 8.11 -6.10
C ILE A 40 -7.29 8.12 -7.42
N ASN A 41 -7.85 9.25 -7.82
CA ASN A 41 -8.74 9.31 -9.00
C ASN A 41 -8.11 9.94 -10.24
N ILE A 42 -6.95 10.58 -10.14
CA ILE A 42 -6.33 11.31 -11.26
C ILE A 42 -4.88 10.89 -11.47
N THR A 43 -3.97 11.21 -10.53
CA THR A 43 -2.54 11.03 -10.78
C THR A 43 -2.11 9.57 -10.74
N LEU A 44 -2.66 8.78 -9.82
CA LEU A 44 -2.34 7.37 -9.67
C LEU A 44 -2.85 6.55 -10.87
N PRO A 45 -4.13 6.68 -11.31
CA PRO A 45 -4.60 6.04 -12.54
C PRO A 45 -3.77 6.40 -13.77
N ALA A 46 -3.42 7.68 -13.95
CA ALA A 46 -2.58 8.10 -15.05
C ALA A 46 -1.18 7.47 -15.00
N ALA A 47 -0.56 7.39 -13.83
CA ALA A 47 0.74 6.73 -13.65
C ALA A 47 0.67 5.23 -14.00
N ILE A 48 -0.43 4.56 -13.64
CA ILE A 48 -0.68 3.15 -13.99
C ILE A 48 -0.81 3.01 -15.51
N ILE A 49 -1.72 3.76 -16.14
CA ILE A 49 -1.97 3.70 -17.59
C ILE A 49 -0.67 3.92 -18.38
N ASN A 50 0.09 4.95 -18.01
CA ASN A 50 1.37 5.25 -18.65
C ASN A 50 2.38 4.09 -18.52
N SER A 51 2.46 3.46 -17.35
CA SER A 51 3.40 2.35 -17.10
C SER A 51 3.04 1.08 -17.87
N PHE A 52 1.75 0.84 -18.12
CA PHE A 52 1.30 -0.27 -18.95
C PHE A 52 1.45 -0.01 -20.46
N GLY A 53 1.67 1.25 -20.89
CA GLY A 53 1.88 1.57 -22.31
C GLY A 53 3.10 0.88 -22.93
N SER A 54 4.10 0.54 -22.11
CA SER A 54 5.30 -0.20 -22.52
C SER A 54 5.29 -1.67 -22.08
N PHE A 55 4.18 -2.16 -21.54
CA PHE A 55 4.11 -3.52 -21.00
C PHE A 55 4.02 -4.56 -22.11
N GLN A 56 4.92 -5.53 -22.08
CA GLN A 56 4.81 -6.74 -22.88
C GLN A 56 4.24 -7.85 -22.01
N LYS A 57 3.26 -8.59 -22.54
CA LYS A 57 2.59 -9.68 -21.82
C LYS A 57 3.62 -10.69 -21.31
N ASP A 58 3.69 -10.83 -19.99
CA ASP A 58 4.45 -11.85 -19.30
C ASP A 58 3.52 -12.60 -18.35
N ASP A 59 3.22 -13.85 -18.69
CA ASP A 59 2.29 -14.70 -17.94
C ASP A 59 2.82 -15.03 -16.53
N SER A 60 4.12 -14.87 -16.28
CA SER A 60 4.68 -15.04 -14.94
C SER A 60 4.21 -13.98 -13.95
N LEU A 61 3.67 -12.84 -14.42
CA LEU A 61 3.21 -11.75 -13.56
C LEU A 61 1.83 -12.01 -12.92
N PHE A 62 1.02 -12.91 -13.47
CA PHE A 62 -0.29 -13.24 -12.89
C PHE A 62 -0.18 -13.91 -11.52
N ILE A 63 0.89 -14.66 -11.29
CA ILE A 63 1.12 -15.27 -9.98
C ILE A 63 1.35 -14.23 -8.88
N LEU A 64 1.77 -13.00 -9.25
CA LEU A 64 1.95 -11.91 -8.29
C LEU A 64 0.61 -11.49 -7.67
N VAL A 65 -0.51 -11.64 -8.39
CA VAL A 65 -1.86 -11.43 -7.84
C VAL A 65 -2.12 -12.41 -6.70
N LEU A 66 -1.80 -13.69 -6.91
CA LEU A 66 -1.95 -14.73 -5.89
C LEU A 66 -1.00 -14.49 -4.71
N LEU A 67 0.23 -14.03 -4.96
CA LEU A 67 1.18 -13.67 -3.90
C LEU A 67 0.68 -12.48 -3.08
N GLY A 68 0.11 -11.45 -3.70
CA GLY A 68 -0.45 -10.29 -3.00
C GLY A 68 -1.59 -10.66 -2.06
N LEU A 69 -2.50 -11.53 -2.53
CA LEU A 69 -3.58 -12.07 -1.70
C LEU A 69 -3.02 -12.99 -0.59
N GLY A 70 -2.11 -13.91 -0.95
CA GLY A 70 -1.50 -14.87 -0.04
C GLY A 70 -0.73 -14.20 1.10
N CYS A 71 0.06 -13.17 0.81
CA CYS A 71 0.77 -12.38 1.83
C CYS A 71 -0.21 -11.74 2.81
N ASN A 72 -1.33 -11.22 2.31
CA ASN A 72 -2.36 -10.66 3.19
C ASN A 72 -2.99 -11.73 4.09
N MET A 73 -3.34 -12.88 3.52
CA MET A 73 -3.94 -13.98 4.28
C MET A 73 -2.99 -14.49 5.37
N VAL A 74 -1.70 -14.60 5.08
CA VAL A 74 -0.67 -14.93 6.09
C VAL A 74 -0.66 -13.89 7.21
N MET A 75 -0.71 -12.59 6.89
CA MET A 75 -0.71 -11.53 7.92
C MET A 75 -2.01 -11.53 8.75
N ILE A 76 -3.16 -11.81 8.15
CA ILE A 76 -4.43 -11.99 8.88
C ILE A 76 -4.30 -13.18 9.84
N LEU A 77 -3.75 -14.30 9.37
CA LEU A 77 -3.56 -15.50 10.18
C LEU A 77 -2.61 -15.26 11.36
N ILE A 78 -1.50 -14.55 11.14
CA ILE A 78 -0.59 -14.14 12.22
C ILE A 78 -1.35 -13.28 13.24
N GLY A 79 -2.15 -12.32 12.77
CA GLY A 79 -2.97 -11.48 13.66
C GLY A 79 -4.00 -12.27 14.46
N TYR A 80 -4.62 -13.28 13.85
CA TYR A 80 -5.53 -14.20 14.52
C TYR A 80 -4.81 -14.98 15.63
N ILE A 81 -3.71 -15.67 15.31
CA ILE A 81 -2.96 -16.50 16.27
C ILE A 81 -2.46 -15.66 17.45
N LEU A 82 -1.92 -14.47 17.19
CA LEU A 82 -1.39 -13.59 18.24
C LEU A 82 -2.48 -12.94 19.11
N SER A 83 -3.74 -13.07 18.72
CA SER A 83 -4.88 -12.52 19.45
C SER A 83 -5.86 -13.60 19.94
N ASP A 84 -5.49 -14.88 19.87
CA ASP A 84 -6.34 -16.04 20.21
C ASP A 84 -6.90 -16.03 21.66
N LYS A 85 -6.20 -15.37 22.59
CA LYS A 85 -6.63 -15.22 23.99
C LYS A 85 -6.96 -13.78 24.37
N LYS A 86 -7.04 -12.88 23.39
CA LYS A 86 -7.30 -11.44 23.59
C LYS A 86 -8.78 -11.16 23.32
N GLY A 87 -9.33 -10.14 23.99
CA GLY A 87 -10.71 -9.71 23.74
C GLY A 87 -10.92 -9.20 22.31
N ASP A 88 -12.17 -9.25 21.84
CA ASP A 88 -12.57 -9.04 20.45
C ASP A 88 -12.06 -7.74 19.83
N LYS A 89 -12.12 -6.63 20.58
CA LYS A 89 -11.62 -5.33 20.13
C LYS A 89 -10.13 -5.35 19.79
N LEU A 90 -9.34 -6.08 20.59
CA LEU A 90 -7.89 -6.19 20.39
C LEU A 90 -7.56 -7.22 19.30
N ARG A 91 -8.35 -8.28 19.19
CA ARG A 91 -8.29 -9.22 18.06
C ARG A 91 -8.55 -8.54 16.73
N ALA A 92 -9.61 -7.75 16.65
CA ALA A 92 -9.93 -6.97 15.45
C ALA A 92 -8.81 -6.01 15.08
N LEU A 93 -8.28 -5.27 16.06
CA LEU A 93 -7.13 -4.38 15.86
C LEU A 93 -5.94 -5.13 15.25
N TYR A 94 -5.59 -6.30 15.78
CA TYR A 94 -4.42 -7.07 15.34
C TYR A 94 -4.61 -7.59 13.91
N MET A 95 -5.73 -8.26 13.63
CA MET A 95 -6.00 -8.84 12.32
C MET A 95 -6.04 -7.78 11.21
N LEU A 96 -6.61 -6.60 11.49
CA LEU A 96 -6.81 -5.53 10.50
C LEU A 96 -5.59 -4.63 10.30
N ASN A 97 -4.72 -4.49 11.31
CA ASN A 97 -3.54 -3.62 11.22
C ASN A 97 -2.24 -4.39 10.92
N LEU A 98 -2.22 -5.72 11.09
CA LEU A 98 -1.13 -6.55 10.57
C LEU A 98 -1.27 -6.80 9.06
N SER A 99 -2.51 -6.92 8.57
CA SER A 99 -2.80 -7.13 7.16
C SER A 99 -2.99 -5.80 6.40
N GLY A 100 -3.04 -5.89 5.07
CA GLY A 100 -3.19 -4.78 4.16
C GLY A 100 -1.89 -4.04 3.90
N TYR A 101 -1.57 -3.84 2.63
CA TYR A 101 -0.42 -3.09 2.16
C TYR A 101 -0.90 -1.81 1.47
N ASN A 102 -0.34 -0.66 1.84
CA ASN A 102 -0.61 0.59 1.15
C ASN A 102 0.26 0.70 -0.11
N ILE A 103 -0.11 -0.04 -1.16
CA ILE A 103 0.68 -0.09 -2.40
C ILE A 103 0.42 1.13 -3.27
N GLY A 104 -0.81 1.32 -3.76
CA GLY A 104 -1.11 2.39 -4.72
C GLY A 104 -0.73 3.80 -4.25
N ALA A 105 -1.07 4.17 -3.03
CA ALA A 105 -0.85 5.54 -2.53
C ALA A 105 0.56 5.79 -1.97
N PHE A 106 1.29 4.75 -1.56
CA PHE A 106 2.62 4.91 -0.96
C PHE A 106 3.72 4.21 -1.73
N THR A 107 3.58 2.91 -2.00
CA THR A 107 4.67 2.08 -2.54
C THR A 107 4.89 2.32 -4.03
N LEU A 108 3.81 2.53 -4.79
CA LEU A 108 3.88 2.72 -6.24
C LEU A 108 4.74 3.93 -6.63
N PRO A 109 4.64 5.11 -6.00
CA PRO A 109 5.58 6.21 -6.22
C PRO A 109 7.07 5.84 -6.12
N PHE A 110 7.47 5.02 -5.14
CA PHE A 110 8.85 4.54 -5.04
C PHE A 110 9.18 3.62 -6.22
N VAL A 111 8.36 2.62 -6.46
CA VAL A 111 8.57 1.68 -7.58
C VAL A 111 8.65 2.40 -8.92
N GLN A 112 7.76 3.37 -9.17
CA GLN A 112 7.74 4.20 -10.38
C GLN A 112 9.03 4.99 -10.57
N ASN A 113 9.63 5.51 -9.49
CA ASN A 113 10.83 6.37 -9.57
C ASN A 113 12.15 5.61 -9.61
N PHE A 114 12.16 4.34 -9.18
CA PHE A 114 13.36 3.53 -8.99
C PHE A 114 13.43 2.26 -9.86
N LEU A 115 12.28 1.61 -10.14
CA LEU A 115 12.20 0.35 -10.90
C LEU A 115 11.48 0.50 -12.25
N GLY A 116 11.06 1.72 -12.60
CA GLY A 116 10.47 2.04 -13.89
C GLY A 116 9.11 1.36 -14.15
N ALA A 117 8.69 1.37 -15.41
CA ALA A 117 7.37 0.93 -15.83
C ALA A 117 7.11 -0.56 -15.54
N PHE A 118 8.10 -1.43 -15.77
CA PHE A 118 7.99 -2.86 -15.49
C PHE A 118 7.75 -3.13 -14.00
N GLY A 119 8.51 -2.46 -13.12
CA GLY A 119 8.30 -2.57 -11.69
C GLY A 119 6.91 -2.11 -11.26
N VAL A 120 6.39 -1.03 -11.87
CA VAL A 120 5.04 -0.53 -11.60
C VAL A 120 3.99 -1.56 -11.98
N VAL A 121 4.12 -2.21 -13.14
CA VAL A 121 3.20 -3.28 -13.53
C VAL A 121 3.24 -4.44 -12.53
N ALA A 122 4.44 -4.89 -12.13
CA ALA A 122 4.58 -5.97 -11.16
C ALA A 122 3.96 -5.63 -9.79
N VAL A 123 4.17 -4.41 -9.28
CA VAL A 123 3.59 -3.99 -8.00
C VAL A 123 2.07 -3.79 -8.11
N CYS A 124 1.56 -3.37 -9.27
CA CYS A 124 0.12 -3.33 -9.54
C CYS A 124 -0.52 -4.72 -9.56
N MET A 125 0.16 -5.74 -10.14
CA MET A 125 -0.31 -7.13 -10.09
C MET A 125 -0.43 -7.62 -8.65
N PHE A 126 0.59 -7.37 -7.83
CA PHE A 126 0.53 -7.64 -6.40
C PHE A 126 -0.62 -6.88 -5.73
N ASP A 127 -0.85 -5.63 -6.11
CA ASP A 127 -1.89 -4.79 -5.51
C ASP A 127 -3.32 -5.23 -5.85
N ILE A 128 -3.55 -5.89 -7.01
CA ILE A 128 -4.84 -6.52 -7.34
C ILE A 128 -5.22 -7.51 -6.24
N GLY A 129 -4.31 -8.43 -5.90
CA GLY A 129 -4.53 -9.43 -4.86
C GLY A 129 -4.66 -8.81 -3.48
N ASN A 130 -3.79 -7.84 -3.17
CA ASN A 130 -3.83 -7.10 -1.91
C ASN A 130 -5.15 -6.32 -1.72
N SER A 131 -5.73 -5.79 -2.79
CA SER A 131 -6.93 -4.97 -2.72
C SER A 131 -8.17 -5.76 -2.36
N ILE A 132 -8.22 -7.06 -2.70
CA ILE A 132 -9.29 -7.96 -2.23
C ILE A 132 -9.30 -7.97 -0.69
N SER A 133 -8.14 -8.11 -0.05
CA SER A 133 -8.02 -8.03 1.40
C SER A 133 -8.29 -6.61 1.92
N CYS A 134 -7.70 -5.58 1.31
CA CYS A 134 -7.79 -4.19 1.79
C CYS A 134 -9.16 -3.53 1.65
N THR A 135 -10.03 -3.99 0.75
CA THR A 135 -11.34 -3.34 0.47
C THR A 135 -12.53 -4.02 1.16
N GLY A 136 -12.27 -5.10 1.89
CA GLY A 136 -13.29 -5.75 2.72
C GLY A 136 -13.01 -7.21 3.06
N GLY A 137 -12.06 -7.87 2.41
CA GLY A 137 -11.71 -9.26 2.73
C GLY A 137 -11.19 -9.43 4.17
N SER A 138 -10.27 -8.58 4.61
CA SER A 138 -9.75 -8.64 5.99
C SER A 138 -10.83 -8.34 7.02
N TYR A 139 -11.69 -7.36 6.74
CA TYR A 139 -12.87 -7.07 7.56
C TYR A 139 -13.84 -8.25 7.63
N ALA A 140 -14.14 -8.89 6.50
CA ALA A 140 -15.02 -10.05 6.46
C ALA A 140 -14.50 -11.21 7.33
N VAL A 141 -13.23 -11.57 7.18
CA VAL A 141 -12.61 -12.62 8.01
C VAL A 141 -12.61 -12.22 9.48
N THR A 142 -12.24 -10.98 9.79
CA THR A 142 -12.17 -10.50 11.18
C THR A 142 -13.55 -10.46 11.84
N SER A 143 -14.56 -9.91 11.17
CA SER A 143 -15.95 -9.83 11.63
C SER A 143 -16.55 -11.20 11.93
N ALA A 144 -16.27 -12.19 11.09
CA ALA A 144 -16.71 -13.56 11.28
C ALA A 144 -16.07 -14.21 12.52
N VAL A 145 -14.79 -13.94 12.76
CA VAL A 145 -14.06 -14.49 13.91
C VAL A 145 -14.51 -13.89 15.24
N ILE A 146 -14.78 -12.58 15.29
CA ILE A 146 -15.20 -11.89 16.53
C ILE A 146 -16.71 -11.94 16.76
N GLY A 147 -17.47 -12.56 15.85
CA GLY A 147 -18.94 -12.64 15.96
C GLY A 147 -19.66 -11.29 15.88
N SER A 148 -19.08 -10.28 15.22
CA SER A 148 -19.76 -8.98 15.09
C SER A 148 -21.04 -9.13 14.27
N GLY A 149 -22.16 -8.61 14.78
CA GLY A 149 -23.50 -8.75 14.17
C GLY A 149 -23.65 -8.13 12.77
N GLU A 150 -22.78 -7.21 12.37
CA GLU A 150 -22.63 -6.81 10.97
C GLU A 150 -21.93 -7.92 10.19
N LYS A 151 -22.70 -8.79 9.51
CA LYS A 151 -22.14 -9.65 8.47
C LYS A 151 -21.52 -8.74 7.43
N ALA A 152 -20.21 -8.86 7.20
CA ALA A 152 -19.57 -8.22 6.07
C ALA A 152 -20.31 -8.64 4.79
N SER A 153 -21.09 -7.71 4.23
CA SER A 153 -21.84 -8.00 3.01
C SER A 153 -20.81 -8.15 1.90
N PHE A 154 -20.63 -9.39 1.43
CA PHE A 154 -19.75 -9.70 0.31
C PHE A 154 -20.03 -8.79 -0.89
N ALA A 155 -21.30 -8.44 -1.12
CA ALA A 155 -21.71 -7.46 -2.13
C ALA A 155 -21.15 -6.05 -1.87
N GLN A 156 -21.07 -5.60 -0.62
CA GLN A 156 -20.47 -4.32 -0.27
C GLN A 156 -18.94 -4.33 -0.46
N SER A 157 -18.26 -5.43 -0.16
CA SER A 157 -16.82 -5.59 -0.43
C SER A 157 -16.53 -5.56 -1.93
N ILE A 158 -17.29 -6.30 -2.74
CA ILE A 158 -17.19 -6.23 -4.21
C ILE A 158 -17.47 -4.82 -4.70
N LYS A 159 -18.55 -4.19 -4.22
CA LYS A 159 -18.89 -2.81 -4.61
C LYS A 159 -17.75 -1.85 -4.28
N LYS A 160 -17.11 -1.96 -3.11
CA LYS A 160 -15.96 -1.14 -2.74
C LYS A 160 -14.75 -1.39 -3.64
N LEU A 161 -14.47 -2.66 -3.95
CA LEU A 161 -13.39 -3.05 -4.86
C LEU A 161 -13.58 -2.40 -6.24
N PHE A 162 -14.75 -2.52 -6.84
CA PHE A 162 -15.06 -1.91 -8.15
C PHE A 162 -15.35 -0.40 -8.11
N SER A 163 -15.53 0.18 -6.93
CA SER A 163 -15.61 1.64 -6.76
C SER A 163 -14.23 2.27 -6.57
N SER A 164 -13.19 1.47 -6.37
CA SER A 164 -11.80 1.94 -6.26
C SER A 164 -11.23 2.21 -7.65
N VAL A 165 -11.04 3.48 -7.99
CA VAL A 165 -10.47 3.88 -9.29
C VAL A 165 -9.10 3.23 -9.56
N PRO A 166 -8.16 3.15 -8.61
CA PRO A 166 -6.91 2.42 -8.82
C PRO A 166 -7.16 0.95 -9.17
N PHE A 167 -8.10 0.29 -8.46
CA PHE A 167 -8.43 -1.11 -8.71
C PHE A 167 -8.96 -1.36 -10.10
N VAL A 168 -9.95 -0.57 -10.50
CA VAL A 168 -10.51 -0.66 -11.84
C VAL A 168 -9.46 -0.34 -12.89
N THR A 169 -8.56 0.61 -12.63
CA THR A 169 -7.51 0.99 -13.56
C THR A 169 -6.52 -0.15 -13.80
N TYR A 170 -5.86 -0.69 -12.77
CA TYR A 170 -4.89 -1.76 -13.02
C TYR A 170 -5.55 -3.05 -13.52
N THR A 171 -6.81 -3.32 -13.16
CA THR A 171 -7.54 -4.51 -13.63
C THR A 171 -7.95 -4.34 -15.09
N GLY A 172 -8.44 -3.15 -15.45
CA GLY A 172 -8.73 -2.79 -16.85
C GLY A 172 -7.47 -2.83 -17.71
N MET A 173 -6.36 -2.26 -17.21
CA MET A 173 -5.06 -2.33 -17.89
C MET A 173 -4.57 -3.76 -18.08
N LEU A 174 -4.77 -4.63 -17.08
CA LEU A 174 -4.47 -6.06 -17.20
C LEU A 174 -5.33 -6.75 -18.26
N ILE A 175 -6.64 -6.46 -18.29
CA ILE A 175 -7.55 -7.02 -19.30
C ILE A 175 -7.15 -6.56 -20.71
N LEU A 176 -6.84 -5.28 -20.89
CA LEU A 176 -6.37 -4.76 -22.18
C LEU A 176 -5.07 -5.46 -22.62
N ALA A 177 -4.12 -5.63 -21.70
CA ALA A 177 -2.88 -6.35 -21.97
C ALA A 177 -3.13 -7.83 -22.33
N LEU A 178 -4.06 -8.50 -21.65
CA LEU A 178 -4.46 -9.88 -21.96
C LEU A 178 -5.07 -10.02 -23.35
N LEU A 179 -5.84 -9.02 -23.78
CA LEU A 179 -6.45 -8.96 -25.11
C LEU A 179 -5.47 -8.43 -26.19
N ASN A 180 -4.22 -8.13 -25.83
CA ASN A 180 -3.22 -7.49 -26.69
C ASN A 180 -3.69 -6.15 -27.30
N ILE A 181 -4.57 -5.44 -26.59
CA ILE A 181 -5.06 -4.12 -26.99
C ILE A 181 -4.03 -3.09 -26.51
N HIS A 182 -3.38 -2.45 -27.48
CA HIS A 182 -2.41 -1.40 -27.22
C HIS A 182 -3.12 -0.07 -26.94
N ILE A 183 -2.59 0.69 -25.98
CA ILE A 183 -3.11 2.02 -25.72
C ILE A 183 -2.61 3.00 -26.78
N PRO A 184 -3.49 3.84 -27.36
CA PRO A 184 -3.10 4.90 -28.27
C PRO A 184 -2.02 5.83 -27.69
N LYS A 185 -1.06 6.23 -28.53
CA LYS A 185 0.09 7.06 -28.11
C LYS A 185 -0.34 8.40 -27.51
N GLU A 186 -1.47 8.92 -27.95
CA GLU A 186 -2.07 10.17 -27.47
C GLU A 186 -2.49 10.04 -26.00
N ILE A 187 -3.09 8.91 -25.62
CA ILE A 187 -3.47 8.63 -24.22
C ILE A 187 -2.22 8.45 -23.36
N ILE A 188 -1.21 7.75 -23.88
CA ILE A 188 0.08 7.60 -23.17
C ILE A 188 0.74 8.96 -22.96
N SER A 189 0.78 9.81 -23.99
CA SER A 189 1.35 11.16 -23.89
C SER A 189 0.63 11.99 -22.84
N LEU A 190 -0.71 11.98 -22.83
CA LEU A 190 -1.50 12.70 -21.82
C LEU A 190 -1.26 12.16 -20.40
N THR A 191 -1.31 10.84 -20.24
CA THR A 191 -1.17 10.18 -18.94
C THR A 191 0.26 10.24 -18.41
N SER A 192 1.27 10.39 -19.26
CA SER A 192 2.67 10.61 -18.85
C SER A 192 2.84 11.90 -18.04
N VAL A 193 2.23 13.01 -18.48
CA VAL A 193 2.32 14.31 -17.81
C VAL A 193 1.63 14.26 -16.44
N ILE A 194 0.41 13.72 -16.42
CA ILE A 194 -0.39 13.60 -15.19
C ILE A 194 0.26 12.60 -14.22
N GLY A 195 0.73 11.46 -14.74
CA GLY A 195 1.37 10.38 -13.98
C GLY A 195 2.74 10.77 -13.42
N ALA A 196 3.46 11.70 -14.05
CA ALA A 196 4.71 12.24 -13.51
C ALA A 196 4.49 13.02 -12.20
N ALA A 197 3.33 13.68 -12.04
CA ALA A 197 3.00 14.37 -10.79
C ALA A 197 2.68 13.42 -9.62
N ASN A 198 2.38 12.15 -9.91
CA ASN A 198 1.88 11.20 -8.92
C ASN A 198 2.80 11.04 -7.71
N GLY A 199 4.12 10.94 -7.93
CA GLY A 199 5.07 10.79 -6.84
C GLY A 199 5.02 11.97 -5.86
N PHE A 200 5.08 13.19 -6.38
CA PHE A 200 5.03 14.41 -5.57
C PHE A 200 3.72 14.53 -4.79
N VAL A 201 2.58 14.41 -5.48
CA VAL A 201 1.25 14.62 -4.86
C VAL A 201 0.96 13.53 -3.83
N SER A 202 1.37 12.28 -4.08
CA SER A 202 1.23 11.17 -3.12
C SER A 202 2.03 11.41 -1.85
N MET A 203 3.29 11.81 -1.97
CA MET A 203 4.15 12.09 -0.81
C MET A 203 3.64 13.31 -0.02
N LEU A 204 3.12 14.34 -0.70
CA LEU A 204 2.52 15.49 -0.04
C LEU A 204 1.26 15.08 0.74
N MET A 205 0.37 14.31 0.11
CA MET A 205 -0.82 13.74 0.75
C MET A 205 -0.46 12.97 2.01
N ILE A 206 0.54 12.08 1.93
CA ILE A 206 1.03 11.31 3.08
C ILE A 206 1.47 12.25 4.20
N GLY A 207 2.25 13.28 3.89
CA GLY A 207 2.64 14.35 4.82
C GLY A 207 1.47 14.99 5.54
N MET A 208 0.40 15.31 4.80
CA MET A 208 -0.81 15.92 5.36
C MET A 208 -1.64 14.94 6.20
N MET A 209 -1.59 13.64 5.91
CA MET A 209 -2.29 12.61 6.70
C MET A 209 -1.69 12.40 8.09
N PHE A 210 -0.43 12.80 8.32
CA PHE A 210 0.21 12.59 9.62
C PHE A 210 -0.56 13.27 10.76
N GLU A 211 -0.91 12.47 11.75
CA GLU A 211 -1.45 12.90 13.04
C GLU A 211 -0.60 12.32 14.16
N ILE A 212 0.37 13.11 14.63
CA ILE A 212 1.19 12.72 15.77
C ILE A 212 0.42 13.04 17.05
N LYS A 213 -0.27 12.05 17.61
CA LYS A 213 -0.83 12.06 18.97
C LYS A 213 -0.08 11.02 19.80
N PHE A 214 1.02 11.42 20.42
CA PHE A 214 1.77 10.55 21.33
C PHE A 214 0.95 10.30 22.60
N ARG A 215 0.40 9.08 22.72
CA ARG A 215 -0.13 8.56 23.98
C ARG A 215 0.68 7.32 24.34
N TYR A 216 1.32 7.33 25.51
CA TYR A 216 2.10 6.19 26.00
C TYR A 216 1.29 4.89 26.01
N ASP A 217 -0.01 4.97 26.28
CA ASP A 217 -0.96 3.85 26.25
C ASP A 217 -1.09 3.18 24.87
N TYR A 218 -0.85 3.92 23.78
CA TYR A 218 -0.93 3.41 22.41
C TYR A 218 0.39 2.79 21.96
N LEU A 219 1.50 3.20 22.55
CA LEU A 219 2.85 2.87 22.09
C LEU A 219 3.16 1.39 22.21
N SER A 220 2.73 0.74 23.28
CA SER A 220 2.97 -0.70 23.51
C SER A 220 2.27 -1.57 22.46
N LYS A 221 0.96 -1.34 22.25
CA LYS A 221 0.15 -2.14 21.31
C LYS A 221 0.55 -1.89 19.85
N ALA A 222 0.70 -0.62 19.46
CA ALA A 222 1.15 -0.28 18.12
C ALA A 222 2.58 -0.77 17.86
N GLY A 223 3.49 -0.61 18.82
CA GLY A 223 4.85 -1.12 18.75
C GLY A 223 4.90 -2.63 18.54
N PHE A 224 4.08 -3.39 19.27
CA PHE A 224 3.96 -4.84 19.06
C PHE A 224 3.46 -5.17 17.64
N ILE A 225 2.39 -4.52 17.17
CA ILE A 225 1.84 -4.74 15.81
C ILE A 225 2.92 -4.46 14.76
N LEU A 226 3.62 -3.34 14.86
CA LEU A 226 4.66 -2.96 13.91
C LEU A 226 5.86 -3.93 13.96
N ALA A 227 6.31 -4.31 15.15
CA ALA A 227 7.41 -5.26 15.31
C ALA A 227 7.09 -6.60 14.62
N VAL A 228 5.91 -7.15 14.88
CA VAL A 228 5.44 -8.38 14.24
C VAL A 228 5.33 -8.20 12.72
N ARG A 229 4.72 -7.10 12.27
CA ARG A 229 4.55 -6.81 10.84
C ARG A 229 5.89 -6.81 10.12
N TYR A 230 6.85 -6.04 10.60
CA TYR A 230 8.15 -5.90 9.93
C TYR A 230 9.03 -7.13 10.07
N LEU A 231 8.90 -7.91 11.14
CA LEU A 231 9.54 -9.22 11.25
C LEU A 231 9.00 -10.18 10.18
N ALA A 232 7.68 -10.27 10.04
CA ALA A 232 7.03 -11.08 9.01
C ALA A 232 7.41 -10.60 7.60
N SER A 233 7.41 -9.27 7.36
CA SER A 233 7.89 -8.68 6.11
C SER A 233 9.34 -9.03 5.82
N GLY A 234 10.23 -9.05 6.82
CA GLY A 234 11.62 -9.47 6.67
C GLY A 234 11.77 -10.93 6.24
N ILE A 235 10.97 -11.83 6.82
CA ILE A 235 10.93 -13.24 6.43
C ILE A 235 10.40 -13.38 5.00
N LEU A 236 9.28 -12.73 4.67
CA LEU A 236 8.71 -12.75 3.31
C LEU A 236 9.68 -12.16 2.28
N ALA A 237 10.35 -11.05 2.60
CA ALA A 237 11.35 -10.43 1.76
C ALA A 237 12.54 -11.36 1.50
N PHE A 238 13.05 -12.04 2.54
CA PHE A 238 14.10 -13.04 2.37
C PHE A 238 13.65 -14.17 1.44
N ILE A 239 12.42 -14.67 1.62
CA ILE A 239 11.86 -15.72 0.77
C ILE A 239 11.74 -15.26 -0.68
N PHE A 240 11.18 -14.07 -0.91
CA PHE A 240 11.00 -13.51 -2.24
C PHE A 240 12.32 -13.23 -2.95
N TYR A 241 13.31 -12.71 -2.22
CA TYR A 241 14.60 -12.39 -2.82
C TYR A 241 15.40 -13.66 -3.18
N LYS A 242 15.36 -14.70 -2.35
CA LYS A 242 16.22 -15.89 -2.51
C LYS A 242 15.57 -17.05 -3.26
N PHE A 243 14.28 -17.31 -3.06
CA PHE A 243 13.66 -18.57 -3.52
C PHE A 243 12.65 -18.41 -4.66
N MET A 244 12.15 -17.21 -4.93
CA MET A 244 11.16 -17.06 -6.01
C MET A 244 11.83 -17.18 -7.39
N PRO A 245 11.26 -17.97 -8.33
CA PRO A 245 11.83 -18.18 -9.66
C PRO A 245 11.49 -17.03 -10.62
N PHE A 246 11.73 -15.79 -10.20
CA PHE A 246 11.49 -14.59 -11.02
C PHE A 246 12.80 -13.84 -11.32
N PRO A 247 12.82 -13.05 -12.42
CA PRO A 247 13.84 -12.04 -12.64
C PRO A 247 14.12 -11.20 -11.39
N LEU A 248 15.37 -10.75 -11.24
CA LEU A 248 15.81 -9.99 -10.07
C LEU A 248 14.92 -8.77 -9.80
N GLU A 249 14.52 -8.07 -10.86
CA GLU A 249 13.65 -6.89 -10.77
C GLU A 249 12.31 -7.21 -10.10
N ILE A 250 11.62 -8.29 -10.49
CA ILE A 250 10.35 -8.71 -9.87
C ILE A 250 10.57 -9.05 -8.38
N ARG A 251 11.66 -9.77 -8.08
CA ARG A 251 11.99 -10.12 -6.69
C ARG A 251 12.22 -8.88 -5.84
N GLN A 252 12.90 -7.88 -6.39
CA GLN A 252 13.12 -6.59 -5.74
C GLN A 252 11.80 -5.82 -5.52
N VAL A 253 10.89 -5.81 -6.50
CA VAL A 253 9.55 -5.24 -6.35
C VAL A 253 8.78 -5.91 -5.22
N LEU A 254 8.80 -7.25 -5.17
CA LEU A 254 8.11 -8.02 -4.12
C LEU A 254 8.66 -7.73 -2.73
N VAL A 255 9.98 -7.60 -2.60
CA VAL A 255 10.64 -7.18 -1.36
C VAL A 255 10.13 -5.80 -0.93
N ILE A 256 10.09 -4.82 -1.84
CA ILE A 256 9.58 -3.48 -1.54
C ILE A 256 8.09 -3.52 -1.15
N ALA A 257 7.28 -4.32 -1.85
CA ALA A 257 5.84 -4.44 -1.63
C ALA A 257 5.48 -4.94 -0.23
N VAL A 258 6.17 -5.96 0.30
CA VAL A 258 5.88 -6.49 1.64
C VAL A 258 6.29 -5.55 2.77
N PHE A 259 7.16 -4.57 2.50
CA PHE A 259 7.50 -3.50 3.43
C PHE A 259 6.59 -2.28 3.32
N ALA A 260 5.54 -2.32 2.50
CA ALA A 260 4.55 -1.26 2.42
C ALA A 260 3.89 -1.00 3.79
N PRO A 261 3.53 0.27 4.08
CA PRO A 261 2.87 0.61 5.34
C PRO A 261 1.46 0.02 5.42
N VAL A 262 0.86 0.12 6.60
CA VAL A 262 -0.50 -0.37 6.87
C VAL A 262 -1.50 0.33 5.94
N SER A 263 -2.48 -0.43 5.45
CA SER A 263 -3.52 0.09 4.57
C SER A 263 -4.29 1.26 5.20
N ALA A 264 -4.62 2.26 4.38
CA ALA A 264 -5.41 3.41 4.83
C ALA A 264 -6.83 3.00 5.30
N LEU A 265 -7.36 1.88 4.83
CA LEU A 265 -8.68 1.37 5.21
C LEU A 265 -8.69 0.59 6.53
N SER A 266 -7.52 0.22 7.06
CA SER A 266 -7.42 -0.57 8.30
C SER A 266 -8.05 0.14 9.49
N ALA A 267 -7.93 1.47 9.61
CA ALA A 267 -8.56 2.24 10.68
C ALA A 267 -10.10 2.23 10.57
N VAL A 268 -10.64 2.39 9.36
CA VAL A 268 -12.09 2.37 9.09
C VAL A 268 -12.70 1.00 9.44
N PHE A 269 -12.01 -0.08 9.12
CA PHE A 269 -12.49 -1.42 9.48
C PHE A 269 -12.29 -1.73 10.95
N THR A 270 -11.25 -1.18 11.59
CA THR A 270 -11.06 -1.29 13.04
C THR A 270 -12.24 -0.65 13.77
N GLU A 271 -12.68 0.54 13.33
CA GLU A 271 -13.86 1.23 13.86
C GLU A 271 -15.12 0.36 13.74
N LYS A 272 -15.37 -0.22 12.56
CA LYS A 272 -16.52 -1.11 12.30
C LYS A 272 -16.53 -2.38 13.14
N CYS A 273 -15.41 -2.75 13.73
CA CYS A 273 -15.28 -3.89 14.65
C CYS A 273 -15.21 -3.45 16.12
N ASP A 274 -15.63 -2.22 16.45
CA ASP A 274 -15.52 -1.61 17.78
C ASP A 274 -14.09 -1.59 18.35
N GLY A 275 -13.09 -1.64 17.48
CA GLY A 275 -11.67 -1.58 17.82
C GLY A 275 -11.19 -0.15 18.09
N ASP A 276 -9.97 -0.03 18.62
CA ASP A 276 -9.39 1.27 18.95
C ASP A 276 -8.83 1.99 17.71
N VAL A 277 -9.62 2.94 17.19
CA VAL A 277 -9.28 3.77 16.02
C VAL A 277 -8.04 4.63 16.28
N GLY A 278 -7.83 5.07 17.51
CA GLY A 278 -6.65 5.85 17.90
C GLY A 278 -5.36 5.06 17.73
N ILE A 279 -5.35 3.80 18.17
CA ILE A 279 -4.20 2.91 17.99
C ILE A 279 -4.01 2.57 16.50
N ALA A 280 -5.08 2.29 15.75
CA ALA A 280 -4.99 2.01 14.32
C ALA A 280 -4.40 3.19 13.53
N GLY A 281 -4.87 4.41 13.79
CA GLY A 281 -4.36 5.63 13.16
C GLY A 281 -2.89 5.91 13.50
N PHE A 282 -2.51 5.72 14.77
CA PHE A 282 -1.11 5.84 15.20
C PHE A 282 -0.23 4.76 14.54
N THR A 283 -0.69 3.51 14.49
CA THR A 283 0.01 2.40 13.84
C THR A 283 0.23 2.68 12.35
N SER A 284 -0.79 3.18 11.65
CA SER A 284 -0.68 3.56 10.24
C SER A 284 0.37 4.66 10.03
N SER A 285 0.31 5.75 10.81
CA SER A 285 1.27 6.86 10.73
C SER A 285 2.71 6.41 11.04
N ALA A 286 2.91 5.63 12.09
CA ALA A 286 4.22 5.10 12.46
C ALA A 286 4.77 4.12 11.40
N SER A 287 3.90 3.29 10.80
CA SER A 287 4.30 2.38 9.73
C SER A 287 4.84 3.13 8.50
N ILE A 288 4.29 4.30 8.17
CA ILE A 288 4.80 5.10 7.05
C ILE A 288 6.27 5.48 7.30
N ILE A 289 6.62 5.97 8.49
CA ILE A 289 7.99 6.37 8.83
C ILE A 289 8.95 5.18 8.76
N ILE A 290 8.55 4.05 9.35
CA ILE A 290 9.37 2.83 9.37
C ILE A 290 9.54 2.30 7.94
N SER A 291 8.46 2.20 7.17
CA SER A 291 8.48 1.73 5.78
C SER A 291 9.34 2.60 4.87
N ILE A 292 9.29 3.93 4.99
CA ILE A 292 10.17 4.83 4.21
C ILE A 292 11.64 4.53 4.52
N THR A 293 11.97 4.40 5.81
CA THR A 293 13.35 4.15 6.26
C THR A 293 13.87 2.82 5.72
N ILE A 294 13.07 1.75 5.86
CA ILE A 294 13.42 0.42 5.38
C ILE A 294 13.52 0.39 3.86
N ILE A 295 12.51 0.90 3.14
CA ILE A 295 12.50 0.87 1.67
C ILE A 295 13.67 1.68 1.12
N THR A 296 13.99 2.84 1.70
CA THR A 296 15.17 3.63 1.30
C THR A 296 16.46 2.84 1.47
N PHE A 297 16.64 2.18 2.62
CA PHE A 297 17.79 1.33 2.87
C PHE A 297 17.86 0.13 1.89
N LEU A 298 16.73 -0.49 1.61
CA LEU A 298 16.62 -1.60 0.67
C LEU A 298 16.95 -1.18 -0.77
N LEU A 299 16.45 -0.04 -1.23
CA LEU A 299 16.77 0.50 -2.55
C LEU A 299 18.28 0.72 -2.71
N VAL A 300 18.94 1.28 -1.69
CA VAL A 300 20.39 1.49 -1.68
C VAL A 300 21.16 0.17 -1.65
N SER A 301 20.79 -0.75 -0.76
CA SER A 301 21.49 -2.03 -0.57
C SER A 301 21.30 -3.02 -1.73
N MET A 302 20.15 -2.99 -2.40
CA MET A 302 19.89 -3.80 -3.59
C MET A 302 20.46 -3.20 -4.88
N GLY A 303 21.07 -2.01 -4.81
CA GLY A 303 21.65 -1.32 -5.98
C GLY A 303 20.62 -0.84 -7.00
N ILE A 304 19.38 -0.61 -6.59
CA ILE A 304 18.27 -0.24 -7.48
C ILE A 304 18.38 1.24 -7.84
N GLY A 305 18.34 1.58 -9.14
CA GLY A 305 18.48 2.97 -9.60
C GLY A 305 19.91 3.50 -9.58
N ILE A 306 20.89 2.60 -9.68
CA ILE A 306 22.30 2.88 -9.99
C ILE A 306 22.53 2.60 -11.47
#